data_AF-A0A954LMR8-F1
#
_entry.id   AF-A0A954LMR8-F1
#
_cell.length_a   1.000
_cell.length_b   1.000
_cell.length_c   1.000
_cell.angle_alpha   90.00
_cell.angle_beta   90.00
_cell.angle_gamma   90.00
#
_symmetry.space_group_name_H-M   'P 1'
#
loop_
_entity.id
_entity.type
_entity.pdbx_description
1 polymer ?
#
loop_
_entity_poly.entity_id
_entity_poly.type
_entity_poly.pdbx_seq_one_letter_code
_entity_poly.pdbx_strand_id
1 'polypeptide(L)'
;MTSPSPINATQPPETDPSPIFELFRGSYGSELMTAAVAHFPVFRILSKQPCSFIELRDALELADRPANVLVTALKAFGLLRESEGQIALTELAAEHLTPDGYFNVSGYLGLAAESPGVLEMVARLKSNRPANAEESES
;
A
#
# COMPACT_ATOMS: atom_id res chain seq x y z
N MET A 1 -10.62 10.74 -48.57
CA MET A 1 -10.73 10.67 -47.10
C MET A 1 -11.56 9.44 -46.79
N THR A 2 -10.92 8.34 -46.41
CA THR A 2 -11.58 7.08 -46.07
C THR A 2 -12.21 7.21 -44.68
N SER A 3 -13.51 6.92 -44.55
CA SER A 3 -14.19 6.88 -43.26
C SER A 3 -13.54 5.83 -42.35
N PRO A 4 -13.36 6.10 -41.05
CA PRO A 4 -12.83 5.09 -40.13
C PRO A 4 -13.79 3.89 -40.07
N SER A 5 -13.22 2.69 -40.15
CA SER A 5 -13.96 1.44 -39.97
C SER A 5 -14.73 1.45 -38.65
N PRO A 6 -15.93 0.83 -38.58
CA PRO A 6 -16.73 0.81 -37.37
C PRO A 6 -15.99 0.12 -36.22
N ILE A 7 -16.03 0.74 -35.04
CA ILE A 7 -15.39 0.21 -33.82
C ILE A 7 -16.06 -1.13 -33.45
N ASN A 8 -15.24 -2.19 -33.34
CA ASN A 8 -15.69 -3.54 -33.03
C ASN A 8 -15.17 -3.98 -31.65
N ALA A 9 -16.08 -4.34 -30.74
CA ALA A 9 -15.75 -4.75 -29.36
C ALA A 9 -14.95 -6.06 -29.25
N THR A 10 -14.79 -6.83 -30.33
CA THR A 10 -13.97 -8.04 -30.36
C THR A 10 -12.58 -7.84 -30.93
N GLN A 11 -12.27 -6.64 -31.46
CA GLN A 11 -10.93 -6.31 -31.92
C GLN A 11 -10.10 -5.76 -30.76
N PRO A 12 -8.97 -6.42 -30.39
CA PRO A 12 -8.09 -5.88 -29.37
C PRO A 12 -7.41 -4.60 -29.87
N PRO A 13 -7.00 -3.70 -28.96
CA PRO A 13 -6.19 -2.54 -29.35
C PRO A 13 -4.87 -2.99 -29.99
N GLU A 14 -4.33 -2.16 -30.90
CA GLU A 14 -3.05 -2.45 -31.58
C GLU A 14 -1.84 -2.39 -30.63
N THR A 15 -1.98 -1.73 -29.49
CA THR A 15 -0.94 -1.59 -28.46
C THR A 15 -1.51 -1.88 -27.08
N ASP A 16 -0.67 -2.39 -26.19
CA ASP A 16 -1.04 -2.68 -24.81
C ASP A 16 -1.14 -1.38 -23.99
N PRO A 17 -2.31 -1.03 -23.42
CA PRO A 17 -2.46 0.17 -22.61
C PRO A 17 -1.92 0.01 -21.18
N SER A 18 -1.51 -1.20 -20.77
CA SER A 18 -1.10 -1.52 -19.39
C SER A 18 -0.06 -0.54 -18.80
N PRO A 19 0.99 -0.11 -19.51
CA PRO A 19 2.00 0.81 -18.97
C PRO A 19 1.43 2.16 -18.51
N ILE A 20 0.39 2.67 -19.17
CA ILE A 20 -0.28 3.93 -18.79
C ILE A 20 -0.99 3.74 -17.45
N PHE A 21 -1.70 2.62 -17.27
CA PHE A 21 -2.37 2.30 -16.02
C PHE A 21 -1.40 2.03 -14.88
N GLU A 22 -0.24 1.45 -15.15
CA GLU A 22 0.81 1.23 -14.17
C GLU A 22 1.43 2.55 -13.72
N LEU A 23 1.80 3.43 -14.65
CA LEU A 23 2.33 4.75 -14.35
C LEU A 23 1.33 5.58 -13.54
N PHE A 24 0.06 5.60 -13.95
CA PHE A 24 -0.98 6.34 -13.25
C PHE A 24 -1.23 5.81 -11.83
N ARG A 25 -1.20 4.49 -11.63
CA ARG A 25 -1.40 3.88 -10.32
C ARG A 25 -0.17 3.92 -9.42
N GLY A 26 0.99 4.33 -9.94
CA GLY A 26 2.25 4.41 -9.19
C GLY A 26 2.17 5.31 -7.96
N SER A 27 1.35 6.37 -7.99
CA SER A 27 1.17 7.28 -6.85
C SER A 27 0.61 6.55 -5.63
N TYR A 28 -0.39 5.70 -5.79
CA TYR A 28 -1.00 4.94 -4.70
C TYR A 28 0.01 4.02 -4.00
N GLY A 29 0.95 3.45 -4.75
CA GLY A 29 2.01 2.61 -4.18
C GLY A 29 2.94 3.42 -3.28
N SER A 30 3.36 4.60 -3.75
CA SER A 30 4.20 5.52 -2.96
C SER A 30 3.46 6.06 -1.73
N GLU A 31 2.19 6.42 -1.88
CA GLU A 31 1.34 6.91 -0.78
C GLU A 31 1.13 5.82 0.29
N LEU A 32 0.81 4.59 -0.11
CA LEU A 32 0.60 3.47 0.79
C LEU A 32 1.90 3.08 1.52
N MET A 33 3.02 3.07 0.81
CA MET A 33 4.34 2.85 1.42
C MET A 33 4.64 3.90 2.49
N THR A 34 4.45 5.17 2.16
CA THR A 34 4.71 6.28 3.08
C THR A 34 3.76 6.24 4.26
N ALA A 35 2.47 5.94 4.05
CA ALA A 35 1.50 5.73 5.11
C ALA A 35 1.94 4.60 6.05
N ALA A 36 2.36 3.46 5.52
CA ALA A 36 2.82 2.31 6.30
C ALA A 36 4.05 2.63 7.17
N VAL A 37 4.95 3.48 6.69
CA VAL A 37 6.19 3.85 7.39
C VAL A 37 5.96 4.95 8.42
N ALA A 38 5.18 5.98 8.07
CA ALA A 38 5.06 7.19 8.88
C ALA A 38 3.86 7.15 9.85
N HIS A 39 2.77 6.45 9.50
CA HIS A 39 1.50 6.55 10.22
C HIS A 39 1.06 5.25 10.89
N PHE A 40 1.66 4.11 10.51
CA PHE A 40 1.35 2.81 11.09
C PHE A 40 2.61 2.18 11.71
N PRO A 41 2.54 1.61 12.92
CA PRO A 41 3.72 1.05 13.59
C PRO A 41 4.13 -0.34 13.06
N VAL A 42 3.89 -0.67 11.79
CA VAL A 42 4.10 -2.01 11.19
C VAL A 42 5.53 -2.51 11.44
N PHE A 43 6.52 -1.70 11.05
CA PHE A 43 7.93 -2.07 11.14
C PHE A 43 8.41 -2.14 12.59
N ARG A 44 7.87 -1.30 13.48
CA ARG A 44 8.16 -1.32 14.92
C ARG A 44 7.58 -2.56 15.61
N ILE A 45 6.40 -3.03 15.19
CA ILE A 45 5.77 -4.23 15.73
C ILE A 45 6.59 -5.45 15.30
N LEU A 46 6.81 -5.58 13.99
CA LEU A 46 7.46 -6.76 13.41
C LEU A 46 8.98 -6.81 13.64
N SER A 47 9.62 -5.70 14.02
CA SER A 47 11.03 -5.71 14.46
C SER A 47 11.22 -6.42 15.80
N LYS A 48 10.17 -6.56 16.61
CA LYS A 48 10.24 -7.26 17.90
C LYS A 48 10.14 -8.76 17.72
N GLN A 49 9.15 -9.20 16.95
CA GLN A 49 8.93 -10.61 16.62
C GLN A 49 7.96 -10.73 15.44
N PRO A 50 8.06 -11.82 14.65
CA PRO A 50 7.00 -12.21 13.74
C PRO A 50 5.67 -12.42 14.48
N CYS A 51 4.56 -12.17 13.79
CA CYS A 51 3.22 -12.42 14.34
C CYS A 51 2.23 -12.82 13.25
N SER A 52 1.09 -13.35 13.64
CA SER A 52 0.00 -13.67 12.72
C SER A 52 -0.66 -12.41 12.14
N PHE A 53 -1.39 -12.59 11.05
CA PHE A 53 -2.19 -11.51 10.46
C PHE A 53 -3.17 -10.89 11.47
N ILE A 54 -3.81 -11.72 12.31
CA ILE A 54 -4.80 -11.28 13.31
C ILE A 54 -4.12 -10.38 14.35
N GLU A 55 -2.98 -10.83 14.89
CA GLU A 55 -2.22 -10.04 15.87
C GLU A 55 -1.72 -8.72 15.28
N LEU A 56 -1.23 -8.74 14.04
CA LEU A 56 -0.80 -7.52 13.36
C LEU A 56 -1.97 -6.55 13.11
N ARG A 57 -3.09 -7.06 12.58
CA ARG A 57 -4.33 -6.28 12.35
C ARG A 57 -4.77 -5.60 13.65
N ASP A 58 -4.86 -6.36 14.73
CA ASP A 58 -5.34 -5.89 16.02
C ASP A 58 -4.38 -4.83 16.59
N ALA A 59 -3.07 -5.04 16.49
CA ALA A 59 -2.06 -4.07 16.92
C ALA A 59 -2.04 -2.79 16.06
N LEU A 60 -2.54 -2.84 14.83
CA LEU A 60 -2.67 -1.68 13.94
C LEU A 60 -4.03 -0.97 14.05
N GLU A 61 -4.98 -1.53 14.82
CA GLU A 61 -6.35 -1.02 14.96
C GLU A 61 -7.05 -0.84 13.61
N LEU A 62 -6.80 -1.77 12.67
CA LEU A 62 -7.39 -1.75 11.33
C LEU A 62 -8.50 -2.80 11.21
N ALA A 63 -9.52 -2.50 10.40
CA ALA A 63 -10.47 -3.52 9.98
C ALA A 63 -9.80 -4.57 9.06
N ASP A 64 -10.43 -5.73 8.89
CA ASP A 64 -9.89 -6.86 8.11
C ASP A 64 -9.46 -6.48 6.69
N ARG A 65 -10.33 -5.77 5.98
CA ARG A 65 -10.08 -5.34 4.60
C ARG A 65 -8.87 -4.40 4.48
N PRO A 66 -8.79 -3.26 5.20
CA PRO A 66 -7.64 -2.37 5.10
C PRO A 66 -6.35 -3.00 5.62
N ALA A 67 -6.41 -3.83 6.67
CA ALA A 67 -5.25 -4.59 7.12
C ALA A 67 -4.73 -5.54 6.03
N ASN A 68 -5.63 -6.26 5.34
CA ASN A 68 -5.26 -7.16 4.26
C ASN A 68 -4.65 -6.38 3.06
N VAL A 69 -5.23 -5.24 2.69
CA VAL A 69 -4.67 -4.36 1.64
C VAL A 69 -3.26 -3.92 2.01
N LEU A 70 -3.06 -3.42 3.22
CA LEU A 70 -1.75 -2.95 3.71
C LEU A 70 -0.72 -4.08 3.70
N VAL A 71 -1.04 -5.21 4.32
CA VAL A 71 -0.11 -6.36 4.42
C VAL A 71 0.20 -6.92 3.03
N THR A 72 -0.80 -7.08 2.16
CA THR A 72 -0.61 -7.58 0.80
C THR A 72 0.30 -6.67 -0.02
N ALA A 73 0.10 -5.35 0.06
CA ALA A 73 0.97 -4.40 -0.63
C ALA A 73 2.40 -4.45 -0.11
N LEU A 74 2.61 -4.48 1.20
CA LEU A 74 3.95 -4.55 1.79
C LEU A 74 4.67 -5.88 1.45
N LYS A 75 3.93 -6.99 1.30
CA LYS A 75 4.46 -8.24 0.73
C LYS A 75 4.85 -8.07 -0.74
N ALA A 76 3.99 -7.45 -1.55
CA ALA A 76 4.26 -7.20 -2.96
C ALA A 76 5.47 -6.27 -3.18
N PHE A 77 5.70 -5.32 -2.26
CA PHE A 77 6.88 -4.45 -2.26
C PHE A 77 8.16 -5.16 -1.76
N GLY A 78 8.07 -6.42 -1.33
CA GLY A 78 9.22 -7.17 -0.80
C GLY A 78 9.67 -6.72 0.59
N LEU A 79 8.80 -6.07 1.36
CA LEU A 79 9.10 -5.60 2.71
C LEU A 79 8.65 -6.58 3.80
N LEU A 80 7.60 -7.34 3.52
CA LEU A 80 7.11 -8.40 4.38
C LEU A 80 7.25 -9.76 3.71
N ARG A 81 7.52 -10.77 4.52
CA ARG A 81 7.42 -12.18 4.15
C ARG A 81 6.44 -12.88 5.06
N GLU A 82 5.83 -13.94 4.57
CA GLU A 82 4.94 -14.79 5.36
C GLU A 82 5.40 -16.25 5.22
N SER A 83 5.56 -16.93 6.35
CA SER A 83 5.91 -18.34 6.42
C SER A 83 5.14 -18.97 7.58
N GLU A 84 4.50 -20.12 7.35
CA GLU A 84 3.76 -20.85 8.39
C GLU A 84 2.71 -19.98 9.12
N GLY A 85 2.08 -19.04 8.41
CA GLY A 85 1.09 -18.11 8.96
C GLY A 85 1.66 -16.99 9.83
N GLN A 86 3.00 -16.87 9.89
CA GLN A 86 3.71 -15.79 10.58
C GLN A 86 4.24 -14.77 9.58
N ILE A 87 3.88 -13.51 9.80
CA ILE A 87 4.35 -12.35 9.04
C ILE A 87 5.62 -11.83 9.72
N ALA A 88 6.66 -11.60 8.93
CA ALA A 88 7.94 -11.05 9.38
C ALA A 88 8.46 -10.00 8.41
N LEU A 89 9.37 -9.14 8.89
CA LEU A 89 10.13 -8.25 8.00
C LEU A 89 11.06 -9.07 7.09
N THR A 90 11.24 -8.62 5.86
CA THR A 90 12.38 -9.03 5.03
C THR A 90 13.67 -8.40 5.56
N GLU A 91 14.82 -8.87 5.08
CA GLU A 91 16.12 -8.27 5.44
C GLU A 91 16.18 -6.79 5.05
N LEU A 92 15.68 -6.45 3.86
CA LEU A 92 15.56 -5.08 3.37
C LEU A 92 14.77 -4.18 4.34
N ALA A 93 13.59 -4.62 4.78
CA ALA A 93 12.76 -3.83 5.69
C ALA A 93 13.37 -3.77 7.10
N ALA A 94 13.99 -4.85 7.58
CA ALA A 94 14.62 -4.90 8.89
C ALA A 94 15.81 -3.92 8.99
N GLU A 95 16.64 -3.85 7.95
CA GLU A 95 17.83 -2.97 7.91
C GLU A 95 17.47 -1.49 7.75
N HIS A 96 16.43 -1.18 6.97
CA HIS A 96 16.18 0.19 6.51
C HIS A 96 14.92 0.87 7.06
N LEU A 97 13.96 0.13 7.62
CA LEU A 97 12.66 0.70 8.04
C LEU A 97 12.37 0.52 9.53
N THR A 98 13.31 -0.01 10.31
CA THR A 98 13.18 -0.17 11.76
C THR A 98 13.71 1.07 12.50
N PRO A 99 13.02 1.60 13.53
CA PRO A 99 13.34 2.91 14.13
C PRO A 99 14.77 3.09 14.65
N ASP A 100 15.42 2.00 15.06
CA ASP A 100 16.74 2.00 15.69
C ASP A 100 17.85 1.45 14.77
N GLY A 101 17.53 1.20 13.50
CA GLY A 101 18.48 0.69 12.51
C GLY A 101 19.51 1.73 12.09
N TYR A 102 20.80 1.37 12.05
CA TYR A 102 21.88 2.27 11.61
C TYR A 102 21.68 2.76 10.16
N PHE A 103 21.08 1.93 9.31
CA PHE A 103 20.76 2.26 7.92
C PHE A 103 19.29 2.65 7.71
N ASN A 104 18.63 3.12 8.77
CA ASN A 104 17.24 3.56 8.70
C ASN A 104 17.08 4.71 7.69
N VAL A 105 16.11 4.56 6.78
CA VAL A 105 15.68 5.59 5.82
C VAL A 105 14.22 6.01 6.02
N SER A 106 13.55 5.55 7.08
CA SER A 106 12.15 5.91 7.33
C SER A 106 11.97 7.42 7.50
N GLY A 107 12.99 8.13 7.98
CA GLY A 107 12.99 9.60 8.04
C GLY A 107 12.92 10.27 6.67
N TYR A 108 13.53 9.68 5.64
CA TYR A 108 13.45 10.18 4.27
C TYR A 108 12.04 10.02 3.69
N LEU A 109 11.43 8.85 3.90
CA LEU A 109 10.03 8.63 3.51
C LEU A 109 9.08 9.55 4.29
N GLY A 110 9.42 9.85 5.54
CA GLY A 110 8.70 10.80 6.39
C GLY A 110 8.58 12.22 5.82
N LEU A 111 9.45 12.62 4.88
CA LEU A 111 9.34 13.93 4.21
C LEU A 111 8.02 14.10 3.45
N ALA A 112 7.39 13.01 3.01
CA ALA A 112 6.11 13.01 2.31
C ALA A 112 4.92 12.63 3.21
N ALA A 113 5.14 12.41 4.51
CA ALA A 113 4.13 11.89 5.44
C ALA A 113 2.86 12.74 5.51
N GLU A 114 3.01 14.06 5.37
CA GLU A 114 1.92 15.05 5.43
C GLU A 114 1.41 15.45 4.04
N SER A 115 1.84 14.77 2.98
CA SER A 115 1.31 15.05 1.64
C SER A 115 -0.19 14.66 1.56
N PRO A 116 -1.02 15.42 0.83
CA PRO A 116 -2.46 15.18 0.78
C PRO A 116 -2.84 13.74 0.42
N GLY A 117 -2.17 13.13 -0.58
CA GLY A 117 -2.43 11.75 -0.97
C GLY A 117 -2.09 10.72 0.11
N VAL A 118 -1.02 10.94 0.88
CA VAL A 118 -0.66 10.07 2.01
C VAL A 118 -1.70 10.18 3.13
N LEU A 119 -2.09 11.39 3.49
CA LEU A 119 -3.10 11.61 4.53
C LEU A 119 -4.46 11.01 4.13
N GLU A 120 -4.84 11.14 2.86
CA GLU A 120 -6.05 10.51 2.33
C GLU A 120 -5.95 8.97 2.39
N MET A 121 -4.80 8.40 2.01
CA MET A 121 -4.55 6.95 2.14
C MET A 121 -4.69 6.48 3.58
N VAL A 122 -4.11 7.20 4.54
CA VAL A 122 -4.24 6.91 5.98
C VAL A 122 -5.70 6.97 6.42
N ALA A 123 -6.44 8.00 6.01
CA ALA A 123 -7.85 8.14 6.33
C ALA A 123 -8.70 6.99 5.76
N ARG A 124 -8.42 6.55 4.53
CA ARG A 124 -9.09 5.40 3.88
C ARG A 124 -8.80 4.10 4.61
N LEU A 125 -7.55 3.85 4.98
CA LEU A 125 -7.17 2.66 5.75
C LEU A 125 -7.87 2.62 7.11
N LYS A 126 -7.91 3.74 7.84
CA LYS A 126 -8.57 3.83 9.15
C LYS A 126 -10.10 3.75 9.08
N SER A 127 -10.72 4.36 8.07
CA SER A 127 -12.19 4.43 7.97
C SER A 127 -12.84 3.19 7.37
N ASN A 128 -12.07 2.31 6.70
CA ASN A 128 -12.59 1.16 5.93
C ASN A 128 -13.68 1.56 4.89
N ARG A 129 -13.69 2.82 4.44
CA ARG A 129 -14.63 3.28 3.41
C ARG A 129 -14.04 3.06 2.00
N PRO A 130 -14.86 2.65 1.02
CA PRO A 130 -14.41 2.57 -0.37
C PRO A 130 -14.13 3.98 -0.91
N ALA A 131 -13.19 4.06 -1.86
CA ALA A 131 -12.72 5.30 -2.48
C ALA A 131 -13.82 6.20 -3.07
N ASN A 132 -14.99 5.62 -3.40
CA ASN A 132 -16.12 6.30 -4.05
C ASN A 132 -17.40 6.24 -3.19
N ALA A 133 -17.30 6.10 -1.87
CA ALA A 133 -18.46 6.37 -1.02
C ALA A 133 -18.69 7.88 -1.02
N GLU A 134 -19.49 8.37 -1.96
CA GLU A 134 -20.03 9.73 -1.85
C GLU A 134 -20.68 9.89 -0.47
N GLU A 135 -20.44 11.05 0.15
CA GLU A 135 -21.24 11.48 1.30
C GLU A 135 -22.68 11.59 0.80
N SER A 136 -23.50 10.58 1.08
CA SER A 136 -24.94 10.76 1.06
C SER A 136 -25.25 11.80 2.15
N GLU A 137 -25.27 13.07 1.75
CA GLU A 137 -25.80 14.18 2.53
C GLU A 137 -27.20 13.79 3.01
N SER A 138 -27.39 13.82 4.33
CA SER A 138 -28.70 13.64 4.99
C SER A 138 -29.35 14.98 5.23
#